data_AF-A0A971E8B1-F1
#
_entry.id   AF-A0A971E8B1-F1
#
_cell.length_a   1.000
_cell.length_b   1.000
_cell.length_c   1.000
_cell.angle_alpha   90.00
_cell.angle_beta   90.00
_cell.angle_gamma   90.00
#
_symmetry.space_group_name_H-M   'P 1'
#
loop_
_entity.id
_entity.type
_entity.pdbx_description
1 polymer ?
#
loop_
_entity_poly.entity_id
_entity_poly.type
_entity_poly.pdbx_seq_one_letter_code
_entity_poly.pdbx_strand_id
1 'polypeptide(L)'
;SARMLGVNVKKTIFLSYVLCGLTAGISGFVFLMTTGAGNIGNGSLYEIKAIAANVMGGVMLNGGVGNLLGAPTGTLTLLTINETIRAAGVQSNLQAIVSGLLLYLFIVLQSVIMSLREGREFRLVLPSWLKPHRLQDK
;
A
#
# COMPACT_ATOMS: atom_id res chain seq x y z
N SER A 1 -24.32 8.52 2.22
CA SER A 1 -23.93 9.39 1.09
C SER A 1 -23.38 8.65 -0.15
N ALA A 2 -24.01 7.56 -0.60
CA ALA A 2 -23.74 6.96 -1.93
C ALA A 2 -25.07 6.68 -2.66
N ARG A 3 -26.07 6.25 -1.90
CA ARG A 3 -27.48 6.15 -2.33
C ARG A 3 -28.12 7.49 -2.69
N MET A 4 -27.64 8.60 -2.11
CA MET A 4 -28.08 9.97 -2.46
C MET A 4 -27.44 10.51 -3.75
N LEU A 5 -26.35 9.89 -4.22
CA LEU A 5 -25.65 10.23 -5.47
C LEU A 5 -26.12 9.34 -6.65
N GLY A 6 -27.20 8.57 -6.48
CA GLY A 6 -27.72 7.68 -7.54
C GLY A 6 -26.86 6.44 -7.84
N VAL A 7 -25.77 6.21 -7.10
CA VAL A 7 -24.87 5.08 -7.32
C VAL A 7 -25.50 3.80 -6.78
N ASN A 8 -25.58 2.76 -7.63
CA ASN A 8 -26.07 1.45 -7.25
C ASN A 8 -25.00 0.69 -6.45
N VAL A 9 -24.98 0.92 -5.13
CA VAL A 9 -24.02 0.34 -4.18
C VAL A 9 -23.94 -1.18 -4.30
N LYS A 10 -25.06 -1.88 -4.53
CA LYS A 10 -25.08 -3.34 -4.68
C LYS A 10 -24.28 -3.82 -5.89
N LYS A 11 -24.43 -3.13 -7.03
CA LYS A 11 -23.67 -3.45 -8.25
C LYS A 11 -22.18 -3.15 -8.10
N THR A 12 -21.83 -2.03 -7.47
CA THR A 12 -20.42 -1.67 -7.23
C THR A 12 -19.71 -2.69 -6.34
N ILE A 13 -20.32 -3.09 -5.22
CA ILE A 13 -19.75 -4.10 -4.32
C ILE A 13 -19.58 -5.44 -5.03
N PHE A 14 -20.61 -5.88 -5.76
CA PHE A 14 -20.55 -7.13 -6.51
C PHE A 14 -19.40 -7.12 -7.54
N LEU A 15 -19.29 -6.05 -8.31
CA LEU A 15 -18.26 -5.92 -9.35
C LEU A 15 -16.84 -5.87 -8.72
N SER A 16 -16.66 -5.20 -7.58
CA SER A 16 -15.40 -5.20 -6.84
C SER A 16 -15.00 -6.61 -6.35
N TYR A 17 -15.94 -7.39 -5.82
CA TYR A 17 -15.65 -8.77 -5.40
C TYR A 17 -15.29 -9.68 -6.58
N VAL A 18 -15.99 -9.55 -7.71
CA VAL A 18 -15.70 -10.32 -8.93
C VAL A 18 -14.30 -10.01 -9.46
N LEU A 19 -13.93 -8.72 -9.54
CA LEU A 19 -12.58 -8.32 -9.96
C LEU A 19 -11.49 -8.81 -9.01
N CYS A 20 -11.72 -8.75 -7.70
CA CYS A 20 -10.78 -9.26 -6.70
C CYS A 20 -10.59 -10.78 -6.86
N GLY A 21 -11.67 -11.54 -6.98
CA GLY A 21 -11.61 -12.99 -7.17
C GLY A 21 -10.90 -13.39 -8.47
N LEU A 22 -11.20 -12.70 -9.57
CA LEU A 22 -10.58 -12.96 -10.88
C LEU A 22 -9.06 -12.67 -10.84
N THR A 23 -8.66 -11.54 -10.28
CA THR A 23 -7.23 -11.17 -10.17
C THR A 23 -6.47 -12.06 -9.19
N ALA A 24 -7.07 -12.42 -8.05
CA ALA A 24 -6.49 -13.38 -7.11
C ALA A 24 -6.29 -14.76 -7.75
N GLY A 25 -7.26 -15.23 -8.55
CA GLY A 25 -7.14 -16.49 -9.30
C GLY A 25 -6.01 -16.48 -10.32
N ILE A 26 -5.89 -15.42 -11.13
CA ILE A 26 -4.80 -15.27 -12.11
C ILE A 26 -3.45 -15.20 -11.38
N SER A 27 -3.36 -14.42 -10.31
CA SER A 27 -2.13 -14.29 -9.51
C SER A 27 -1.70 -15.63 -8.92
N GLY A 28 -2.64 -16.41 -8.37
CA GLY A 28 -2.36 -17.74 -7.81
C GLY A 28 -1.89 -18.71 -8.88
N PHE A 29 -2.51 -18.69 -10.06
CA PHE A 29 -2.11 -19.53 -11.19
C PHE A 29 -0.68 -19.24 -11.67
N VAL A 30 -0.34 -17.96 -11.85
CA VAL A 30 1.02 -17.54 -12.24
C VAL A 30 2.04 -17.89 -11.15
N PHE A 31 1.66 -17.75 -9.88
CA PHE A 31 2.52 -18.10 -8.75
C PHE A 31 2.84 -19.60 -8.67
N LEU A 32 1.84 -20.45 -8.94
CA LEU A 32 2.02 -21.90 -9.02
C LEU A 32 2.96 -22.29 -10.16
N MET A 33 2.80 -21.66 -11.34
CA MET A 33 3.71 -21.87 -12.47
C MET A 33 5.16 -21.49 -12.16
N THR A 34 5.36 -20.45 -11.35
CA THR A 34 6.70 -19.99 -10.95
C THR A 34 7.35 -20.90 -9.91
N THR A 35 6.57 -21.37 -8.93
CA THR A 35 7.12 -22.11 -7.78
C THR A 35 7.30 -23.60 -8.08
N GLY A 36 6.44 -24.21 -8.91
CA GLY A 36 6.50 -25.63 -9.28
C GLY A 36 6.22 -26.62 -8.13
N ALA A 37 6.11 -26.16 -6.88
CA ALA A 37 5.83 -26.95 -5.68
C ALA A 37 4.88 -26.20 -4.74
N GLY A 38 3.83 -26.87 -4.28
CA GLY A 38 2.85 -26.31 -3.34
C GLY A 38 3.33 -26.39 -1.89
N ASN A 39 4.28 -25.53 -1.51
CA ASN A 39 4.67 -25.38 -0.11
C ASN A 39 3.82 -24.30 0.57
N ILE A 40 3.17 -24.64 1.69
CA ILE A 40 2.27 -23.75 2.45
C ILE A 40 3.01 -22.49 2.92
N GLY A 41 4.32 -22.61 3.21
CA GLY A 41 5.15 -21.50 3.64
C GLY A 41 5.34 -20.40 2.59
N ASN A 42 5.19 -20.70 1.30
CA ASN A 42 5.52 -19.77 0.22
C ASN A 42 4.49 -18.64 0.04
N GLY A 43 3.26 -18.84 0.51
CA GLY A 43 2.21 -17.81 0.53
C GLY A 43 2.11 -17.06 1.87
N SER A 44 2.90 -17.45 2.88
CA SER A 44 2.85 -16.82 4.20
C SER A 44 3.21 -15.33 4.11
N LEU A 45 2.51 -14.48 4.88
CA LEU A 45 2.66 -13.03 4.92
C LEU A 45 2.32 -12.25 3.65
N TYR A 46 1.93 -12.90 2.53
CA TYR A 46 1.59 -12.17 1.30
C TYR A 46 0.36 -11.27 1.47
N GLU A 47 -0.60 -11.66 2.31
CA GLU A 47 -1.76 -10.83 2.66
C GLU A 47 -1.33 -9.50 3.31
N ILE A 48 -0.47 -9.59 4.33
CA ILE A 48 0.04 -8.43 5.07
C ILE A 48 0.91 -7.54 4.17
N LYS A 49 1.73 -8.14 3.32
CA LYS A 49 2.52 -7.41 2.31
C LYS A 49 1.64 -6.68 1.30
N ALA A 50 0.55 -7.31 0.85
CA ALA A 50 -0.39 -6.69 -0.08
C ALA A 50 -1.09 -5.49 0.57
N ILE A 51 -1.52 -5.60 1.83
CA ILE A 51 -2.12 -4.48 2.56
C ILE A 51 -1.11 -3.35 2.73
N ALA A 52 0.12 -3.65 3.18
CA ALA A 52 1.17 -2.66 3.39
C ALA A 52 1.56 -1.92 2.10
N ALA A 53 1.71 -2.62 0.97
CA ALA A 53 2.00 -2.04 -0.32
C ALA A 53 0.90 -1.04 -0.78
N ASN A 54 -0.37 -1.39 -0.61
CA ASN A 54 -1.48 -0.53 -0.98
C ASN A 54 -1.56 0.73 -0.10
N VAL A 55 -1.26 0.61 1.20
CA VAL A 55 -1.20 1.76 2.12
C VAL A 55 -0.02 2.68 1.75
N MET A 56 1.15 2.12 1.41
CA MET A 56 2.26 2.93 0.86
C MET A 56 1.87 3.65 -0.44
N GLY A 57 1.00 3.05 -1.24
CA GLY A 57 0.41 3.66 -2.44
C GLY A 57 -0.65 4.74 -2.18
N GLY A 58 -1.00 5.04 -0.91
CA GLY A 58 -1.95 6.09 -0.55
C GLY A 58 -3.41 5.65 -0.46
N VAL A 59 -3.67 4.36 -0.18
CA VAL A 59 -5.02 3.84 0.10
C VAL A 59 -5.31 3.84 1.60
N MET A 60 -6.44 4.39 2.03
CA MET A 60 -6.84 4.38 3.45
C MET A 60 -7.49 3.07 3.90
N LEU A 61 -7.10 2.58 5.08
CA LEU A 61 -7.68 1.40 5.72
C LEU A 61 -9.11 1.64 6.23
N ASN A 62 -9.43 2.89 6.63
CA ASN A 62 -10.76 3.28 7.08
C ASN A 62 -11.77 3.42 5.91
N GLY A 63 -11.32 3.25 4.66
CA GLY A 63 -12.15 3.35 3.46
C GLY A 63 -12.53 4.79 3.08
N GLY A 64 -13.21 4.94 1.94
CA GLY A 64 -13.79 6.21 1.49
C GLY A 64 -12.92 7.06 0.57
N VAL A 65 -11.59 7.02 0.69
CA VAL A 65 -10.69 7.76 -0.22
C VAL A 65 -9.37 7.01 -0.40
N GLY A 66 -8.88 6.96 -1.64
CA GLY A 66 -7.62 6.32 -2.01
C GLY A 66 -7.28 6.61 -3.46
N ASN A 67 -5.99 6.58 -3.80
CA ASN A 67 -5.54 6.84 -5.16
C ASN A 67 -5.46 5.53 -5.98
N LEU A 68 -6.24 5.43 -7.06
CA LEU A 68 -6.25 4.23 -7.93
C LEU A 68 -4.88 3.97 -8.56
N LEU A 69 -4.19 5.04 -8.99
CA LEU A 69 -2.87 4.93 -9.63
C LEU A 69 -1.74 4.72 -8.61
N GLY A 70 -1.96 5.07 -7.35
CA GLY A 70 -0.95 4.94 -6.29
C GLY A 70 -0.77 3.49 -5.82
N ALA A 71 -1.84 2.70 -5.78
CA ALA A 71 -1.80 1.28 -5.40
C ALA A 71 -0.74 0.45 -6.16
N PRO A 72 -0.71 0.43 -7.52
CA PRO A 72 0.32 -0.31 -8.25
C PRO A 72 1.74 0.25 -8.08
N THR A 73 1.89 1.55 -7.83
CA THR A 73 3.21 2.13 -7.55
C THR A 73 3.76 1.69 -6.19
N GLY A 74 2.89 1.52 -5.18
CA GLY A 74 3.26 0.98 -3.88
C GLY A 74 3.64 -0.50 -3.92
N THR A 75 2.91 -1.32 -4.69
CA THR A 75 3.24 -2.75 -4.88
C THR A 75 4.53 -2.96 -5.66
N LEU A 76 4.77 -2.18 -6.73
CA LEU A 76 6.04 -2.22 -7.47
C LEU A 76 7.22 -1.85 -6.57
N THR A 77 7.09 -0.81 -5.74
CA THR A 77 8.13 -0.40 -4.80
C THR A 77 8.45 -1.51 -3.81
N LEU A 78 7.43 -2.12 -3.18
CA LEU A 78 7.61 -3.24 -2.26
C LEU A 78 8.28 -4.44 -2.96
N LEU A 79 7.90 -4.73 -4.21
CA LEU A 79 8.48 -5.81 -4.99
C LEU A 79 9.96 -5.56 -5.29
N THR A 80 10.33 -4.36 -5.75
CA THR A 80 11.72 -3.98 -5.99
C THR A 80 12.59 -4.12 -4.74
N ILE A 81 12.09 -3.71 -3.57
CA ILE A 81 12.80 -3.89 -2.31
C ILE A 81 13.03 -5.38 -2.01
N ASN A 82 12.01 -6.22 -2.16
CA ASN A 82 12.12 -7.66 -1.92
C ASN A 82 13.11 -8.33 -2.89
N GLU A 83 13.09 -7.95 -4.16
CA GLU A 83 14.02 -8.45 -5.17
C GLU A 83 15.45 -8.01 -4.92
N THR A 84 15.65 -6.77 -4.48
CA THR A 84 16.97 -6.23 -4.11
C THR A 84 17.57 -7.00 -2.92
N ILE A 85 16.73 -7.34 -1.93
CA ILE A 85 17.14 -8.15 -0.77
C ILE A 85 17.49 -9.58 -1.20
N ARG A 86 16.69 -10.18 -2.09
CA ARG A 86 16.96 -11.53 -2.59
C ARG A 86 18.26 -11.59 -3.39
N ALA A 87 18.54 -10.57 -4.19
CA ALA A 87 19.79 -10.42 -4.92
C ALA A 87 21.03 -10.27 -4.01
N ALA A 88 20.85 -9.75 -2.79
CA ALA A 88 21.91 -9.64 -1.79
C ALA A 88 22.32 -10.98 -1.13
N GLY A 89 21.71 -12.11 -1.51
CA GLY A 89 22.25 -13.45 -1.25
C GLY A 89 21.98 -14.04 0.14
N VAL A 90 20.92 -13.62 0.84
CA VAL A 90 20.61 -14.12 2.18
C VAL A 90 19.92 -15.51 2.14
N GLN A 91 20.46 -16.45 2.90
CA GLN A 91 20.02 -17.84 3.03
C GLN A 91 18.55 -17.95 3.51
N SER A 92 17.72 -18.81 2.88
CA SER A 92 16.25 -18.84 3.01
C SER A 92 15.65 -18.87 4.42
N ASN A 93 16.35 -19.43 5.41
CA ASN A 93 15.86 -19.47 6.80
C ASN A 93 16.06 -18.11 7.51
N LEU A 94 17.22 -17.47 7.30
CA LEU A 94 17.50 -16.11 7.78
C LEU A 94 16.91 -15.03 6.87
N GLN A 95 16.51 -15.39 5.65
CA GLN A 95 15.99 -14.47 4.63
C GLN A 95 14.72 -13.75 5.09
N ALA A 96 13.82 -14.39 5.83
CA ALA A 96 12.62 -13.74 6.34
C ALA A 96 12.95 -12.65 7.37
N ILE A 97 13.86 -12.94 8.31
CA ILE A 97 14.29 -12.01 9.36
C ILE A 97 15.08 -10.85 8.75
N VAL A 98 16.03 -11.16 7.87
CA VAL A 98 16.86 -10.13 7.22
C VAL A 98 16.04 -9.32 6.22
N SER A 99 15.07 -9.93 5.53
CA SER A 99 14.15 -9.18 4.66
C SER A 99 13.26 -8.24 5.46
N GLY A 100 12.77 -8.65 6.63
CA GLY A 100 12.04 -7.78 7.54
C GLY A 100 12.89 -6.62 8.06
N LEU A 101 14.11 -6.90 8.52
CA LEU A 101 15.04 -5.89 9.04
C LEU A 101 15.47 -4.89 7.94
N LEU A 102 15.76 -5.38 6.74
CA LEU A 102 16.23 -4.55 5.63
C LEU A 102 15.06 -3.77 5.01
N LEU A 103 13.85 -4.33 4.96
CA LEU A 103 12.64 -3.58 4.62
C LEU A 103 12.40 -2.46 5.65
N TYR A 104 12.56 -2.74 6.95
CA TYR A 104 12.45 -1.73 7.99
C TYR A 104 13.49 -0.62 7.79
N LEU A 105 14.76 -0.97 7.60
CA LEU A 105 15.81 0.01 7.31
C LEU A 105 15.55 0.78 6.02
N PHE A 106 15.07 0.13 4.96
CA PHE A 106 14.75 0.79 3.70
C PHE A 106 13.58 1.74 3.85
N ILE A 107 12.52 1.38 4.59
CA ILE A 107 11.39 2.25 4.89
C ILE A 107 11.86 3.44 5.73
N VAL A 108 12.70 3.23 6.75
CA VAL A 108 13.25 4.31 7.56
C VAL A 108 14.14 5.22 6.71
N LEU A 109 15.03 4.66 5.90
CA LEU A 109 15.92 5.42 5.03
C LEU A 109 15.13 6.20 3.97
N GLN A 110 14.17 5.56 3.31
CA GLN A 110 13.28 6.18 2.32
C GLN A 110 12.40 7.24 2.98
N SER A 111 11.86 6.99 4.17
CA SER A 111 11.07 7.96 4.93
C SER A 111 11.92 9.16 5.37
N VAL A 112 13.16 8.93 5.79
CA VAL A 112 14.12 9.99 6.16
C VAL A 112 14.53 10.79 4.93
N ILE A 113 14.85 10.13 3.81
CA ILE A 113 15.20 10.79 2.55
C ILE A 113 13.99 11.55 1.99
N MET A 114 12.79 10.99 2.09
CA MET A 114 11.56 11.65 1.68
C MET A 114 11.25 12.84 2.58
N SER A 115 11.42 12.71 3.89
CA SER A 115 11.32 13.83 4.84
C SER A 115 12.34 14.94 4.58
N LEU A 116 13.55 14.59 4.12
CA LEU A 116 14.57 15.56 3.70
C LEU A 116 14.23 16.20 2.34
N ARG A 117 13.55 15.46 1.45
CA ARG A 117 13.11 15.95 0.14
C ARG A 117 11.78 16.73 0.22
N GLU A 118 11.03 16.55 1.30
CA GLU A 118 9.82 17.29 1.67
C GLU A 118 10.15 18.67 2.28
N GLY A 119 11.23 19.28 1.80
CA GLY A 119 11.55 20.69 2.01
C GLY A 119 10.68 21.65 1.18
N ARG A 120 9.66 21.18 0.45
CA ARG A 120 8.71 22.05 -0.26
C ARG A 120 7.30 21.46 -0.20
N GLU A 121 6.42 22.21 0.46
CA GLU A 121 4.97 22.03 0.58
C GLU A 121 4.48 21.10 1.71
N PHE A 122 5.02 21.30 2.92
CA PHE A 122 4.21 21.14 4.14
C PHE A 122 3.14 22.24 4.15
N ARG A 123 2.08 22.07 3.36
CA ARG A 123 0.93 22.97 3.41
C ARG A 123 0.18 22.68 4.70
N LEU A 124 0.62 23.34 5.78
CA LEU A 124 0.01 23.27 7.10
C LEU A 124 -1.50 23.51 6.97
N VAL A 125 -2.27 22.43 7.12
CA VAL A 125 -3.69 22.48 7.37
C VAL A 125 -3.89 23.04 8.77
N LEU A 126 -3.91 24.37 8.85
CA LEU A 126 -4.17 25.09 10.09
C LEU A 126 -5.57 24.71 10.61
N PRO A 127 -5.70 24.27 11.89
CA PRO A 127 -6.99 24.03 12.50
C PRO A 127 -7.84 25.30 12.46
N SER A 128 -9.14 25.15 12.26
CA SER A 128 -10.10 26.25 12.05
C SER A 128 -10.07 27.34 13.12
N TRP A 129 -9.60 27.00 14.33
CA TRP A 129 -9.48 27.90 15.48
C TRP A 129 -8.26 28.86 15.43
N LEU A 130 -7.26 28.62 14.56
CA LEU A 130 -6.09 29.50 14.41
C LEU A 130 -6.22 30.51 13.25
N LYS A 131 -7.39 30.57 12.59
CA LYS A 131 -7.67 31.69 11.71
C LYS A 131 -7.83 32.92 12.60
N PRO A 132 -7.05 34.00 12.40
CA PRO A 132 -7.27 35.22 13.14
C PRO A 132 -8.71 35.67 12.85
N HIS A 133 -9.55 35.55 13.88
CA HIS A 133 -10.88 36.14 13.94
C HIS A 133 -10.66 37.66 13.96
N ARG A 134 -10.36 38.22 12.79
CA ARG A 134 -10.37 39.66 12.58
C ARG A 134 -11.82 40.08 12.68
N LEU A 135 -12.21 40.37 13.91
CA LEU A 135 -13.18 41.35 14.35
C LEU A 135 -14.21 41.72 13.27
N GLN A 136 -15.40 41.17 13.45
CA GLN A 136 -16.67 41.78 13.06
C GLN A 136 -16.73 43.25 13.51
N ASP A 137 -17.49 44.03 12.76
CA ASP A 137 -18.11 45.32 13.09
C ASP A 137 -17.24 46.58 13.04
N LYS A 138 -17.33 47.27 11.89
CA LYS A 138 -18.22 48.45 11.77
C LYS A 138 -18.92 48.46 10.42
#